data_AF-A0A502CY91-F1
#
_entry.id   AF-A0A502CY91-F1
#
_cell.length_a   1.000
_cell.length_b   1.000
_cell.length_c   1.000
_cell.angle_alpha   90.00
_cell.angle_beta   90.00
_cell.angle_gamma   90.00
#
_symmetry.space_group_name_H-M   'P 1'
#
loop_
_entity.id
_entity.type
_entity.pdbx_description
1 polymer ?
#
loop_
_entity_poly.entity_id
_entity_poly.type
_entity_poly.pdbx_seq_one_letter_code
_entity_poly.pdbx_strand_id
1 'polypeptide(L)'
;MHHVGRKSGTDYAIPVAIVPTRGSDTFLVGLPWGEGTNWAKNVLAAGGAVVTWKGRDWRTTNARIVGPAVAVTLAKAGPIKKVVGSGRFPAFIQLDR
;
A
#
# COMPACT_ATOMS: atom_id res chain seq x y z
N MET A 1 -8.34 0.06 4.60
CA MET A 1 -7.52 1.23 4.20
C MET A 1 -8.43 2.44 4.26
N HIS A 2 -8.33 3.19 5.36
CA HIS A 2 -9.10 4.40 5.60
C HIS A 2 -8.31 5.60 5.13
N HIS A 3 -8.94 6.46 4.34
CA HIS A 3 -8.29 7.60 3.69
C HIS A 3 -9.29 8.71 3.39
N VAL A 4 -8.80 9.93 3.22
CA VAL A 4 -9.63 11.10 2.92
C VAL A 4 -9.52 11.47 1.44
N GLY A 5 -10.64 11.74 0.79
CA GLY A 5 -10.67 12.21 -0.59
C GLY A 5 -9.96 13.55 -0.74
N ARG A 6 -8.85 13.60 -1.49
CA ARG A 6 -8.01 14.82 -1.64
C ARG A 6 -8.71 16.05 -2.25
N LYS A 7 -9.88 15.83 -2.89
CA LYS A 7 -10.71 16.90 -3.46
C LYS A 7 -12.00 17.12 -2.67
N SER A 8 -12.64 16.05 -2.20
CA SER A 8 -13.96 16.12 -1.56
C SER A 8 -13.91 16.21 -0.04
N GLY A 9 -12.76 15.94 0.59
CA GLY A 9 -12.64 15.84 2.06
C GLY A 9 -13.38 14.65 2.67
N THR A 10 -13.98 13.79 1.85
CA THR A 10 -14.82 12.66 2.32
C THR A 10 -13.97 11.53 2.87
N ASP A 11 -14.37 10.94 3.99
CA ASP A 11 -13.80 9.71 4.51
C ASP A 11 -14.21 8.50 3.67
N TYR A 12 -13.22 7.71 3.25
CA TYR A 12 -13.40 6.48 2.49
C TYR A 12 -12.68 5.32 3.15
N ALA A 13 -13.26 4.13 3.00
CA ALA A 13 -12.66 2.87 3.43
C ALA A 13 -12.75 1.82 2.33
N ILE A 14 -11.63 1.15 2.05
CA ILE A 14 -11.61 0.02 1.12
C ILE A 14 -10.84 -1.18 1.70
N PRO A 15 -11.23 -2.42 1.34
CA PRO A 15 -10.38 -3.58 1.55
C PRO A 15 -9.17 -3.53 0.63
N VAL A 16 -8.00 -3.91 1.14
CA VAL A 16 -6.75 -4.03 0.37
C VAL A 16 -6.02 -5.31 0.74
N ALA A 17 -5.33 -5.91 -0.23
CA ALA A 17 -4.44 -7.04 0.02
C ALA A 17 -3.05 -6.52 0.43
N ILE A 18 -2.67 -6.78 1.68
CA ILE A 18 -1.33 -6.45 2.19
C ILE A 18 -0.34 -7.51 1.72
N VAL A 19 0.74 -7.08 1.08
CA VAL A 19 1.91 -7.91 0.79
C VAL A 19 2.71 -8.07 2.08
N PRO A 20 2.94 -9.30 2.57
CA PRO A 20 3.79 -9.51 3.74
C PRO A 20 5.22 -9.05 3.45
N THR A 21 5.77 -8.20 4.31
CA THR A 21 7.13 -7.66 4.20
C THR A 21 8.10 -8.35 5.17
N ARG A 22 9.41 -8.22 4.91
CA ARG A 22 10.48 -8.79 5.74
C ARG A 22 10.57 -8.14 7.13
N GLY A 23 10.23 -6.86 7.23
CA GLY A 23 10.18 -6.10 8.48
C GLY A 23 8.75 -5.83 8.95
N SER A 24 8.61 -5.37 10.19
CA SER A 24 7.32 -4.98 10.78
C SER A 24 6.93 -3.53 10.51
N ASP A 25 7.79 -2.75 9.88
CA ASP A 25 7.72 -1.28 10.03
C ASP A 25 7.08 -0.63 8.80
N THR A 26 6.60 -1.45 7.85
CA THR A 26 5.97 -0.98 6.64
C THR A 26 4.77 -1.82 6.24
N PHE A 27 3.79 -1.17 5.61
CA PHE A 27 2.76 -1.80 4.81
C PHE A 27 3.07 -1.63 3.34
N LEU A 28 2.87 -2.70 2.58
CA LEU A 28 3.04 -2.71 1.13
C LEU A 28 1.76 -3.25 0.49
N VAL A 29 1.20 -2.50 -0.45
CA VAL A 29 -0.04 -2.86 -1.15
C VAL A 29 0.18 -2.75 -2.65
N GLY A 30 -0.16 -3.81 -3.39
CA GLY A 30 -0.08 -3.82 -4.85
C GLY A 30 -1.16 -2.95 -5.50
N LEU A 31 -0.81 -2.28 -6.59
CA LEU A 31 -1.72 -1.47 -7.39
C LEU A 31 -1.91 -2.11 -8.77
N PRO A 32 -2.92 -2.99 -8.95
CA PRO A 32 -3.16 -3.65 -10.25
C PRO A 32 -3.37 -2.65 -11.39
N TRP A 33 -4.00 -1.51 -11.09
CA TRP A 33 -4.27 -0.43 -12.04
C TRP A 33 -3.20 0.68 -11.99
N GLY A 34 -2.06 0.41 -11.36
CA GLY A 34 -0.91 1.33 -11.26
C GLY A 34 -1.12 2.51 -10.32
N GLU A 35 -0.15 3.42 -10.36
CA GLU A 35 -0.10 4.66 -9.56
C GLU A 35 -1.30 5.60 -9.81
N GLY A 36 -2.00 5.40 -10.92
CA GLY A 36 -3.23 6.10 -11.28
C GLY A 36 -4.41 5.85 -10.33
N THR A 37 -4.35 4.77 -9.54
CA THR A 37 -5.42 4.29 -8.65
C THR A 37 -5.90 5.40 -7.70
N ASN A 38 -7.20 5.71 -7.74
CA ASN A 38 -7.73 6.93 -7.09
C ASN A 38 -7.51 6.97 -5.57
N TRP A 39 -7.76 5.86 -4.87
CA TRP A 39 -7.52 5.79 -3.42
C TRP A 39 -6.03 5.96 -3.09
N ALA A 40 -5.12 5.45 -3.93
CA ALA A 40 -3.68 5.61 -3.72
C ALA A 40 -3.27 7.09 -3.84
N LYS A 41 -3.82 7.82 -4.83
CA LYS A 41 -3.62 9.27 -4.96
C LYS A 41 -4.10 10.06 -3.75
N ASN A 42 -5.19 9.61 -3.12
CA ASN A 42 -5.69 10.23 -1.89
C ASN A 42 -4.73 9.99 -0.72
N VAL A 43 -4.27 8.75 -0.53
CA VAL A 43 -3.29 8.39 0.51
C VAL A 43 -1.98 9.13 0.33
N LEU A 44 -1.48 9.24 -0.90
CA LEU A 44 -0.27 10.01 -1.22
C LEU A 44 -0.44 11.50 -0.90
N ALA A 45 -1.57 12.10 -1.27
CA ALA A 45 -1.85 13.50 -0.98
C ALA A 45 -1.93 13.79 0.52
N ALA A 46 -2.40 12.84 1.33
CA ALA A 46 -2.42 12.93 2.79
C ALA A 46 -1.08 12.52 3.45
N GLY A 47 -0.12 12.01 2.68
CA GLY A 47 1.15 11.46 3.18
C GLY A 47 1.03 10.15 3.97
N GLY A 48 -0.18 9.58 4.07
CA GLY A 48 -0.49 8.47 4.96
C GLY A 48 -1.96 8.07 4.96
N ALA A 49 -2.29 7.08 5.79
CA ALA A 49 -3.62 6.49 5.91
C ALA A 49 -3.78 5.83 7.28
N VAL A 50 -4.97 5.31 7.58
CA VAL A 50 -5.15 4.33 8.65
C VAL A 50 -5.39 2.95 8.05
N VAL A 51 -4.60 1.97 8.49
CA VAL A 51 -4.69 0.59 8.04
C VAL A 51 -5.19 -0.28 9.19
N THR A 52 -6.41 -0.78 9.09
CA THR A 52 -6.88 -1.86 9.96
C THR A 52 -6.21 -3.17 9.54
N TRP A 53 -5.36 -3.72 10.41
CA TRP A 53 -4.66 -4.97 10.16
C TRP A 53 -4.57 -5.80 11.44
N LYS A 54 -4.95 -7.08 11.34
CA LYS A 54 -5.00 -8.01 12.48
C LYS A 54 -5.78 -7.45 13.69
N GLY A 55 -6.94 -6.85 13.42
CA GLY A 55 -7.83 -6.31 14.45
C GLY A 55 -7.37 -5.00 15.11
N ARG A 56 -6.32 -4.36 14.60
CA ARG A 56 -5.81 -3.08 15.10
C ARG A 56 -5.69 -2.05 13.98
N ASP A 57 -5.98 -0.79 14.31
CA ASP A 57 -5.73 0.34 13.43
C ASP A 57 -4.31 0.86 13.58
N TRP A 58 -3.62 0.99 12.44
CA TRP A 58 -2.27 1.50 12.34
C TRP A 58 -2.28 2.81 11.57
N ARG A 59 -1.86 3.91 12.20
CA ARG A 59 -1.71 5.19 11.51
C ARG A 59 -0.38 5.19 10.77
N THR A 60 -0.43 5.22 9.46
CA THR A 60 0.76 5.12 8.63
C THR A 60 1.20 6.48 8.11
N THR A 61 2.48 6.59 7.79
CA THR A 61 3.10 7.82 7.26
C THR A 61 3.97 7.50 6.04
N ASN A 62 4.64 8.53 5.49
CA ASN A 62 5.62 8.42 4.40
C ASN A 62 5.10 7.62 3.18
N ALA A 63 3.85 7.90 2.79
CA ALA A 63 3.22 7.26 1.64
C ALA A 63 4.00 7.53 0.35
N ARG A 64 4.42 6.46 -0.34
CA ARG A 64 5.19 6.55 -1.58
C ARG A 64 4.87 5.43 -2.56
N ILE A 65 4.94 5.75 -3.85
CA ILE A 65 4.85 4.74 -4.91
C ILE A 65 6.22 4.12 -5.10
N VAL A 66 6.26 2.80 -5.17
CA VAL A 66 7.47 2.04 -5.46
C VAL A 66 7.22 1.06 -6.61
N GLY A 67 8.24 0.87 -7.43
CA GLY A 67 8.20 -0.08 -8.53
C GLY A 67 8.36 -1.55 -8.08
N PRO A 68 8.13 -2.52 -8.97
CA PRO A 68 8.22 -3.94 -8.65
C PRO A 68 9.57 -4.37 -8.09
N ALA A 69 10.68 -3.80 -8.58
CA ALA A 69 12.02 -4.13 -8.10
C ALA A 69 12.18 -3.87 -6.59
N VAL A 70 11.73 -2.70 -6.12
CA VAL A 70 11.74 -2.33 -4.69
C VAL A 70 10.73 -3.18 -3.90
N ALA A 71 9.54 -3.40 -4.46
CA ALA A 71 8.53 -4.23 -3.80
C ALA A 71 9.03 -5.67 -3.54
N VAL A 72 9.78 -6.25 -4.49
CA VAL A 72 10.39 -7.59 -4.35
C VAL A 72 11.44 -7.65 -3.24
N THR A 73 12.22 -6.58 -3.02
CA THR A 73 13.23 -6.55 -1.95
C THR A 73 12.59 -6.48 -0.56
N LEU A 74 11.46 -5.79 -0.45
CA LEU A 74 10.68 -5.65 0.79
C LEU A 74 9.85 -6.89 1.11
N ALA A 75 9.35 -7.61 0.11
CA ALA A 75 8.48 -8.76 0.29
C ALA A 75 9.17 -9.91 1.06
N LYS A 76 8.42 -10.51 2.00
CA LYS A 76 8.84 -11.73 2.72
C LYS A 76 9.00 -12.88 1.72
N ALA A 77 9.96 -13.77 1.96
CA ALA A 77 10.13 -14.97 1.15
C ALA A 77 8.85 -15.83 1.16
N GLY A 78 8.47 -16.36 -0.01
CA GLY A 78 7.29 -17.21 -0.16
C GLY A 78 6.57 -16.99 -1.50
N PRO A 79 5.41 -17.66 -1.71
CA PRO A 79 4.67 -17.60 -2.96
C PRO A 79 4.26 -16.18 -3.37
N ILE A 80 3.84 -15.35 -2.41
CA ILE A 80 3.41 -13.97 -2.67
C ILE A 80 4.55 -13.14 -3.29
N LYS A 81 5.81 -13.35 -2.88
CA LYS A 81 6.95 -12.64 -3.46
C LYS A 81 7.12 -12.92 -4.96
N LYS A 82 6.81 -14.14 -5.42
CA LYS A 82 6.81 -14.46 -6.86
C LYS A 82 5.72 -13.68 -7.59
N VAL A 83 4.54 -13.53 -6.97
CA VAL A 83 3.45 -12.72 -7.53
C VAL A 83 3.84 -11.24 -7.60
N VAL A 84 4.49 -10.71 -6.56
CA VAL A 84 5.01 -9.32 -6.52
C VAL A 84 5.99 -9.08 -7.68
N GLY A 85 6.87 -10.05 -7.96
CA GLY A 85 7.84 -9.98 -9.07
C GLY A 85 7.31 -10.41 -10.44
N SER A 86 6.04 -10.80 -10.57
CA SER A 86 5.49 -11.38 -11.80
C SER A 86 5.11 -10.37 -12.88
N GLY A 87 5.16 -9.07 -12.58
CA GLY A 87 4.63 -8.01 -13.44
C GLY A 87 3.10 -7.82 -13.35
N ARG A 88 2.41 -8.64 -12.56
CA ARG A 88 0.95 -8.51 -12.31
C ARG A 88 0.54 -7.19 -11.66
N PHE A 89 1.48 -6.53 -10.97
CA PHE A 89 1.28 -5.21 -10.39
C PHE A 89 2.32 -4.26 -11.00
N PRO A 90 1.89 -3.26 -11.80
CA PRO A 90 2.81 -2.27 -12.35
C PRO A 90 3.40 -1.34 -11.28
N ALA A 91 2.72 -1.16 -10.14
CA ALA A 91 3.18 -0.33 -9.04
C ALA A 91 2.70 -0.86 -7.69
N PHE A 92 3.31 -0.36 -6.61
CA PHE A 92 2.93 -0.62 -5.24
C PHE A 92 2.91 0.69 -4.46
N ILE A 93 2.06 0.78 -3.44
CA ILE A 93 2.16 1.83 -2.42
C ILE A 93 2.83 1.25 -1.18
N GLN A 94 3.85 1.96 -0.71
CA GLN A 94 4.56 1.70 0.54
C GLN A 94 4.18 2.76 1.57
N LEU A 95 3.95 2.32 2.79
CA LEU A 95 3.55 3.14 3.93
C LEU A 95 4.38 2.72 5.15
N ASP A 96 4.89 3.66 5.93
CA ASP A 96 5.61 3.37 7.17
C ASP A 96 4.60 3.29 8.33
N ARG A 97 4.80 2.36 9.28
CA ARG A 97 3.88 2.13 10.41
C ARG A 97 4.01 3.11 11.54
#